data_AF-A0A7Y5VIM1-F1
#
_entry.id   AF-A0A7Y5VIM1-F1
#
_cell.length_a   1.000
_cell.length_b   1.000
_cell.length_c   1.000
_cell.angle_alpha   90.00
_cell.angle_beta   90.00
_cell.angle_gamma   90.00
#
_symmetry.space_group_name_H-M   'P 1'
#
loop_
_entity.id
_entity.type
_entity.pdbx_description
1 polymer ?
#
loop_
_entity_poly.entity_id
_entity_poly.type
_entity_poly.pdbx_seq_one_letter_code
_entity_poly.pdbx_strand_id
1 'polypeptide(L)' 'MKMRLEPAKVSPAAYHAMLGLESFVSKSSKLEGSLLELVRMRASQINGCAFSIDMHSKDARVYGETEQRLYVLSAWRET' A
#
# COMPACT_ATOMS: atom_id res chain seq x y z
N MET A 1 5.97 -16.20 -3.45
CA MET A 1 5.88 -15.84 -4.89
C MET A 1 7.28 -15.69 -5.45
N LYS A 2 7.55 -16.21 -6.65
CA LYS A 2 8.81 -15.95 -7.37
C LYS A 2 8.60 -14.75 -8.31
N MET A 3 9.40 -13.70 -8.14
CA MET A 3 9.34 -12.51 -8.98
C MET A 3 9.82 -12.83 -10.41
N ARG A 4 9.06 -12.38 -11.42
CA ARG A 4 9.37 -12.65 -12.85
C ARG A 4 10.43 -11.70 -13.42
N LEU A 5 10.50 -10.49 -12.89
CA LEU A 5 11.41 -9.43 -13.31
C LEU A 5 11.72 -8.55 -12.11
N GLU A 6 12.98 -8.15 -11.95
CA GLU A 6 13.45 -7.26 -10.89
C GLU A 6 13.49 -5.80 -11.38
N PRO A 7 12.47 -4.96 -11.10
CA PRO A 7 12.38 -3.63 -11.71
C PRO A 7 13.55 -2.73 -11.33
N ALA A 8 14.02 -2.83 -10.09
CA ALA A 8 15.17 -2.08 -9.59
C ALA A 8 16.48 -2.39 -10.34
N LYS A 9 16.62 -3.60 -10.92
CA LYS A 9 17.78 -3.98 -11.75
C LYS A 9 17.58 -3.61 -13.21
N VAL A 10 16.38 -3.85 -13.75
CA VAL A 10 16.09 -3.67 -15.18
C VAL A 10 15.95 -2.18 -15.55
N SER A 11 15.36 -1.36 -14.68
CA SER A 11 15.25 0.08 -14.88
C SER A 11 15.37 0.83 -13.55
N PRO A 12 16.62 1.05 -13.07
CA PRO A 12 16.85 1.74 -11.81
C PRO A 12 16.22 3.14 -11.78
N ALA A 13 16.31 3.90 -12.88
CA ALA A 13 15.77 5.24 -12.97
C ALA A 13 14.24 5.28 -12.79
N ALA A 14 13.51 4.37 -13.44
CA ALA A 14 12.05 4.28 -13.25
C ALA A 14 11.69 3.87 -11.82
N TYR A 15 12.44 2.91 -11.25
CA TYR A 15 12.24 2.49 -9.87
C TYR A 15 12.48 3.64 -8.87
N HIS A 16 13.55 4.43 -9.06
CA HIS A 16 13.83 5.60 -8.23
C HIS A 16 12.76 6.69 -8.37
N ALA A 17 12.24 6.93 -9.57
CA ALA A 17 11.15 7.88 -9.77
C ALA A 17 9.89 7.47 -8.98
N MET A 18 9.55 6.18 -8.99
CA MET A 18 8.43 5.64 -8.20
C MET A 18 8.65 5.80 -6.69
N LEU A 19 9.87 5.55 -6.20
CA LEU A 19 10.22 5.81 -4.79
C LEU A 19 10.13 7.30 -4.43
N GLY A 20 10.45 8.19 -5.37
CA GLY A 20 10.28 9.63 -5.22
C GLY A 20 8.83 10.03 -5.02
N LEU A 21 7.92 9.47 -5.84
CA LEU A 21 6.47 9.67 -5.67
C LEU A 21 6.00 9.20 -4.30
N GLU A 22 6.41 8.00 -3.88
CA GLU A 22 6.02 7.45 -2.58
C GLU A 22 6.55 8.30 -1.41
N SER A 23 7.81 8.74 -1.48
CA SER A 23 8.37 9.63 -0.46
C SER A 23 7.64 10.97 -0.41
N PHE A 24 7.20 11.52 -1.54
CA PHE A 24 6.42 12.75 -1.56
C PHE A 24 5.06 12.55 -0.88
N VAL A 25 4.32 11.52 -1.25
CA VAL A 25 3.01 11.23 -0.64
C VAL A 25 3.16 11.01 0.87
N SER A 26 4.11 10.16 1.29
CA SER A 26 4.24 9.80 2.70
C SER A 26 4.79 10.93 3.60
N LYS A 27 5.53 11.90 3.06
CA LYS A 27 6.11 13.01 3.85
C LYS A 27 5.35 14.33 3.71
N SER A 28 4.73 14.56 2.56
CA SER A 28 4.08 15.85 2.25
C SER A 28 2.56 15.79 2.39
N SER A 29 1.97 14.60 2.48
CA SER A 29 0.56 14.46 2.81
C SER A 29 0.28 14.91 4.25
N LYS A 30 -0.87 15.55 4.45
CA LYS A 30 -1.42 15.84 5.78
C LYS A 30 -2.31 14.70 6.31
N LEU A 31 -2.44 13.60 5.56
CA LEU A 31 -3.25 12.45 5.94
C LEU A 31 -2.52 11.60 6.98
N GLU A 32 -3.29 10.99 7.87
CA GLU A 32 -2.78 10.04 8.85
C GLU A 32 -2.19 8.81 8.15
N GLY A 33 -1.11 8.24 8.71
CA GLY A 33 -0.48 7.04 8.17
C GLY A 33 -1.46 5.87 8.05
N SER A 34 -2.35 5.72 9.03
CA SER A 34 -3.40 4.70 9.01
C SER A 34 -4.34 4.85 7.80
N LEU A 35 -4.79 6.08 7.52
CA LEU A 35 -5.64 6.37 6.37
C LEU A 35 -4.92 6.13 5.04
N LEU A 36 -3.65 6.51 4.92
CA LEU A 36 -2.85 6.24 3.73
C LEU A 36 -2.75 4.74 3.45
N GLU A 37 -2.48 3.92 4.47
CA GLU A 37 -2.39 2.48 4.29
C GLU A 37 -3.73 1.84 3.93
N LEU A 38 -4.86 2.32 4.48
CA LEU A 38 -6.18 1.85 4.06
C LEU A 38 -6.49 2.18 2.59
N VAL A 39 -6.11 3.37 2.11
CA VAL A 39 -6.27 3.75 0.70
C VAL A 39 -5.44 2.83 -0.20
N ARG A 40 -4.16 2.64 0.13
CA ARG A 40 -3.23 1.77 -0.62
C ARG A 40 -3.69 0.32 -0.62
N MET A 41 -4.12 -0.21 0.53
CA MET A 41 -4.64 -1.56 0.67
C MET A 41 -5.93 -1.75 -0.14
N ARG A 42 -6.89 -0.81 -0.07
CA ARG A 42 -8.15 -0.92 -0.83
C ARG A 42 -7.91 -0.86 -2.34
N ALA A 43 -7.05 0.05 -2.81
CA ALA A 43 -6.67 0.10 -4.22
C ALA A 43 -6.00 -1.22 -4.68
N SER A 44 -5.13 -1.79 -3.82
CA SER A 44 -4.47 -3.07 -4.09
C SER A 44 -5.44 -4.26 -4.15
N GLN A 45 -6.47 -4.27 -3.29
CA GLN A 45 -7.56 -5.25 -3.33
C GLN A 45 -8.36 -5.17 -4.64
N ILE A 46 -8.69 -3.97 -5.11
CA ILE A 46 -9.38 -3.76 -6.41
C ILE A 46 -8.51 -4.29 -7.55
N ASN A 47 -7.21 -4.00 -7.51
CA ASN A 47 -6.26 -4.38 -8.56
C ASN A 47 -5.76 -5.83 -8.46
N GLY A 48 -6.14 -6.58 -7.42
CA GLY A 48 -5.68 -7.96 -7.21
C GLY A 48 -4.17 -8.12 -6.95
N CYS A 49 -3.51 -7.08 -6.43
CA CYS A 49 -2.06 -7.13 -6.15
C CYS A 49 -1.77 -7.74 -4.78
N ALA A 50 -1.63 -9.06 -4.69
CA ALA A 50 -1.40 -9.76 -3.42
C ALA A 50 -0.16 -9.27 -2.65
N PHE A 51 0.92 -8.91 -3.36
CA PHE A 51 2.12 -8.33 -2.75
C PHE A 51 1.82 -7.03 -2.01
N SER A 52 1.11 -6.10 -2.67
CA SER A 52 0.76 -4.81 -2.08
C SER A 52 -0.29 -4.97 -0.97
N ILE A 53 -1.24 -5.91 -1.10
CA ILE A 53 -2.21 -6.20 -0.03
C ILE A 53 -1.49 -6.66 1.24
N ASP A 54 -0.56 -7.61 1.12
CA ASP A 54 0.21 -8.11 2.27
C ASP A 54 1.02 -6.99 2.92
N MET A 55 1.77 -6.22 2.13
CA MET A 55 2.60 -5.10 2.59
C MET A 55 1.77 -4.04 3.32
N HIS A 56 0.75 -3.49 2.67
CA HIS A 56 -0.07 -2.41 3.24
C HIS A 56 -0.91 -2.87 4.44
N SER A 57 -1.30 -4.16 4.50
CA SER A 57 -1.97 -4.68 5.69
C SER A 57 -1.05 -4.74 6.92
N LYS A 58 0.26 -4.96 6.75
CA LYS A 58 1.23 -4.95 7.85
C LYS A 58 1.53 -3.53 8.29
N ASP A 59 1.75 -2.64 7.34
CA ASP A 59 2.04 -1.23 7.62
C ASP A 59 0.84 -0.54 8.30
N ALA A 60 -0.39 -0.85 7.88
CA ALA A 60 -1.61 -0.37 8.54
C ALA A 60 -1.65 -0.75 10.04
N ARG A 61 -1.23 -1.97 10.40
CA ARG A 61 -1.14 -2.42 11.81
C ARG A 61 -0.09 -1.65 12.58
N VAL A 62 1.04 -1.31 11.96
CA VAL A 62 2.06 -0.44 12.58
C VAL A 62 1.48 0.94 12.90
N TYR A 63 0.60 1.46 12.04
CA TYR A 63 -0.14 2.70 12.27
C TYR A 63 -1.40 2.54 13.16
N GLY A 64 -1.60 1.38 13.80
CA GLY A 64 -2.64 1.17 14.79
C GLY A 64 -4.01 0.79 14.24
N GLU A 65 -4.12 0.38 12.97
CA GLU A 65 -5.38 -0.16 12.45
C GLU A 65 -5.76 -1.46 13.14
N THR A 66 -7.08 -1.70 13.23
CA THR A 66 -7.63 -2.90 13.86
C THR A 66 -7.90 -3.99 12.86
N GLU A 67 -7.77 -5.25 13.28
CA GLU A 67 -8.11 -6.41 12.45
C GLU A 67 -9.54 -6.30 11.90
N GLN A 68 -10.49 -5.83 12.71
CA GLN A 68 -11.87 -5.61 12.28
C GLN A 68 -11.93 -4.69 11.06
N ARG A 69 -11.28 -3.52 11.09
CA ARG A 69 -11.28 -2.58 9.96
C ARG A 69 -10.57 -3.14 8.74
N LEU A 70 -9.46 -3.86 8.93
CA LEU A 70 -8.73 -4.50 7.83
C LEU A 70 -9.54 -5.59 7.13
N TYR A 71 -10.28 -6.40 7.89
CA TYR A 71 -11.11 -7.48 7.35
C TYR A 71 -12.33 -6.96 6.58
N VAL A 72 -12.97 -5.89 7.06
CA VAL A 72 -14.17 -5.33 6.41
C VAL A 72 -13.83 -4.31 5.31
N LEU A 73 -12.56 -3.91 5.15
CA LEU A 73 -12.15 -2.86 4.22
C LEU A 73 -12.62 -3.11 2.78
N SER A 74 -12.66 -4.37 2.33
CA SER A 74 -13.13 -4.72 0.98
C SER A 74 -14.63 -4.40 0.76
N ALA A 75 -15.40 -4.35 1.85
CA ALA A 75 -16.84 -4.09 1.90
C ALA A 75 -17.21 -2.82 2.70
N TRP A 76 -16.27 -1.90 2.90
CA TRP A 76 -16.38 -0.74 3.81
C TRP A 76 -17.59 0.18 3.62
N ARG A 77 -18.30 0.10 2.49
CA ARG A 77 -19.50 0.92 2.25
C ARG A 77 -20.73 0.45 3.01
N GLU A 78 -20.70 -0.78 3.53
CA GLU A 78 -21.81 -1.43 4.24
C GLU A 78 -21.48 -1.66 5.74
N THR A 79 -20.50 -0.93 6.28
CA THR A 79 -20.02 -1.06 7.68
C THR A 79 -20.52 0.03 8.59
#